data_AF-A0A934K7N6-F1
#
_entry.id   AF-A0A934K7N6-F1
#
_cell.length_a   1.000
_cell.length_b   1.000
_cell.length_c   1.000
_cell.angle_alpha   90.00
_cell.angle_beta   90.00
_cell.angle_gamma   90.00
#
_symmetry.space_group_name_H-M   'P 1'
#
loop_
_entity.id
_entity.type
_entity.pdbx_description
1 polymer ?
#
loop_
_entity_poly.entity_id
_entity_poly.type
_entity_poly.pdbx_seq_one_letter_code
_entity_poly.pdbx_strand_id
1 'polypeptide(L)'
;MRRLILCFALLFAFSPAAVAASPPATPSPSPSPSPSPSPTPSASPSAPPTASPSAAPTPSHGPSPSPSPSTSPGGPPPPPSAEQKLLAEVLAALDQAQAEQKAGESQLAPLNGQIELARAHQSAADKQAAQDQAEIDSLHRAISANARQRYETRGLDLQRLLNARSLSDVWATAAESRLVADRSQRLLERLQSIQSRDKSSRSAARAELNKLLAQRGTLLDRLTKVKQRIDALKASLHGASDKVAALHGFNNGSGVVGGLVESDAGGWVPTSALANTTGAPGQCTWYAEQLWYLISDPNSPSVMGDGADVAPNLSKATGRPIQLEPEPGAIVSWERPLLDPYHGHVAYVASVERSADGQIVSYTVWEMNYVGPFRVDTRQIPWSGTNAQIVFLAPPQPTDPIAEEAALKH
;
A
#
# COMPACT_ATOMS: atom_id res chain seq x y z
N MET A 1 -27.77 38.96 37.67
CA MET A 1 -26.36 38.66 37.99
C MET A 1 -25.78 37.92 36.79
N ARG A 2 -24.68 38.26 36.11
CA ARG A 2 -23.70 39.35 36.15
C ARG A 2 -23.40 39.70 34.68
N ARG A 3 -23.24 41.00 34.42
CA ARG A 3 -22.76 41.57 33.16
C ARG A 3 -21.28 41.24 33.00
N LEU A 4 -20.82 40.88 31.79
CA LEU A 4 -19.41 41.00 31.42
C LEU A 4 -19.32 41.93 30.21
N ILE A 5 -18.52 42.97 30.41
CA ILE A 5 -18.28 44.15 29.60
C ILE A 5 -16.76 44.19 29.37
N LEU A 6 -16.31 44.79 28.25
CA LEU A 6 -14.92 45.21 27.94
C LEU A 6 -13.94 44.08 27.54
N CYS A 7 -13.03 44.20 26.57
CA CYS A 7 -12.35 45.37 26.00
C CYS A 7 -12.15 45.27 24.48
N PHE A 8 -12.48 46.36 23.80
CA PHE A 8 -12.06 46.72 22.45
C PHE A 8 -10.67 47.35 22.54
N ALA A 9 -9.64 46.78 21.90
CA ALA A 9 -8.34 47.42 21.74
C ALA A 9 -8.09 47.65 20.25
N LEU A 10 -8.33 48.90 19.86
CA LEU A 10 -8.16 49.48 18.53
C LEU A 10 -6.66 49.80 18.35
N LEU A 11 -5.94 49.02 17.53
CA LEU A 11 -4.58 49.33 17.09
C LEU A 11 -4.61 49.73 15.62
N PHE A 12 -4.72 51.04 15.38
CA PHE A 12 -4.49 51.66 14.08
C PHE A 12 -2.98 51.71 13.81
N ALA A 13 -2.48 50.79 13.00
CA ALA A 13 -1.15 50.89 12.42
C ALA A 13 -1.27 51.50 11.01
N PHE A 14 -0.84 52.76 10.89
CA PHE A 14 -0.58 53.45 9.64
C PHE A 14 0.47 52.69 8.84
N SER A 15 0.14 52.25 7.62
CA SER A 15 1.13 51.77 6.63
C SER A 15 1.27 52.80 5.50
N PRO A 16 2.51 53.10 5.04
CA PRO A 16 2.76 54.13 4.05
C PRO A 16 2.34 53.68 2.63
N ALA A 17 1.96 54.68 1.83
CA ALA A 17 1.57 54.56 0.45
C ALA A 17 2.67 53.92 -0.41
N ALA A 18 2.38 52.76 -0.99
CA ALA A 18 3.18 52.16 -2.04
C ALA A 18 2.92 52.89 -3.37
N VAL A 19 4.01 53.37 -3.97
CA VAL A 19 4.05 53.97 -5.31
C VAL A 19 3.58 52.93 -6.33
N ALA A 20 2.48 53.22 -7.02
CA ALA A 20 1.92 52.38 -8.07
C ALA A 20 2.83 52.39 -9.30
N ALA A 21 3.61 51.33 -9.49
CA ALA A 21 4.26 51.05 -10.76
C ALA A 21 3.20 50.66 -11.81
N SER A 22 3.23 51.31 -12.97
CA SER A 22 2.37 50.97 -14.11
C SER A 22 2.53 49.50 -14.50
N PRO A 23 1.43 48.76 -14.71
CA PRO A 23 1.52 47.38 -15.17
C PRO A 23 2.12 47.34 -16.59
N PRO A 24 3.07 46.43 -16.86
CA PRO A 24 3.60 46.21 -18.20
C PRO A 24 2.49 45.72 -19.14
N ALA A 25 2.57 46.16 -20.41
CA ALA A 25 1.62 45.82 -21.45
C ALA A 25 1.46 44.29 -21.59
N THR A 26 0.21 43.85 -21.54
CA THR A 26 -0.19 42.44 -21.71
C THR A 26 0.17 41.97 -23.12
N PRO A 27 0.91 40.85 -23.27
CA PRO A 27 1.22 40.30 -24.58
C PRO A 27 -0.06 39.85 -25.29
N SER A 28 -0.12 40.19 -26.58
CA SER A 28 -1.21 39.83 -27.49
C SER A 28 -1.40 38.31 -27.55
N PRO A 29 -2.65 37.78 -27.50
CA PRO A 29 -2.89 36.35 -27.50
C PRO A 29 -2.37 35.70 -28.79
N SER A 30 -1.50 34.70 -28.61
CA SER A 30 -1.00 33.84 -29.68
C SER A 30 -2.16 33.10 -30.37
N PRO A 31 -2.13 32.94 -31.71
CA PRO A 31 -3.19 32.29 -32.46
C PRO A 31 -3.46 30.87 -31.96
N SER A 32 -4.75 30.56 -31.82
CA SER A 32 -5.28 29.27 -31.40
C SER A 32 -4.81 28.16 -32.33
N PRO A 33 -4.22 27.06 -31.83
CA PRO A 33 -3.84 25.92 -32.67
C PRO A 33 -5.08 25.31 -33.32
N SER A 34 -4.95 25.09 -34.63
CA SER A 34 -5.94 24.42 -35.47
C SER A 34 -6.26 23.02 -34.90
N PRO A 35 -7.54 22.58 -34.87
CA PRO A 35 -7.92 21.28 -34.34
C PRO A 35 -7.22 20.15 -35.13
N SER A 36 -6.44 19.36 -34.41
CA SER A 36 -5.81 18.14 -34.91
C SER A 36 -6.89 17.16 -35.41
N PRO A 37 -6.70 16.50 -36.56
CA PRO A 37 -7.70 15.61 -37.14
C PRO A 37 -8.07 14.46 -36.21
N SER A 38 -9.37 14.19 -36.16
CA SER A 38 -10.01 13.10 -35.44
C SER A 38 -9.32 11.76 -35.74
N PRO A 39 -8.91 10.98 -34.73
CA PRO A 39 -8.32 9.66 -34.95
C PRO A 39 -9.35 8.78 -35.66
N THR A 40 -8.93 8.24 -36.80
CA THR A 40 -9.66 7.20 -37.53
C THR A 40 -9.77 5.96 -36.62
N PRO A 41 -10.94 5.30 -36.55
CA PRO A 41 -11.15 4.14 -35.70
C PRO A 41 -10.19 3.02 -36.14
N SER A 42 -9.25 2.69 -35.25
CA SER A 42 -8.34 1.55 -35.42
C SER A 42 -9.16 0.26 -35.40
N ALA A 43 -8.87 -0.59 -36.38
CA ALA A 43 -9.57 -1.84 -36.61
C ALA A 43 -9.59 -2.72 -35.36
N SER A 44 -10.77 -3.30 -35.10
CA SER A 44 -11.01 -4.31 -34.08
C SER A 44 -9.96 -5.42 -34.15
N PRO A 45 -9.31 -5.80 -33.04
CA PRO A 45 -8.35 -6.90 -33.03
C PRO A 45 -9.09 -8.20 -33.39
N SER A 46 -8.71 -8.76 -34.54
CA SER A 46 -9.16 -10.08 -34.98
C SER A 46 -8.80 -11.12 -33.93
N ALA A 47 -9.76 -11.96 -33.58
CA ALA A 47 -9.62 -13.02 -32.59
C ALA A 47 -8.39 -13.91 -32.89
N PRO A 48 -7.61 -14.30 -31.87
CA PRO A 48 -6.51 -15.24 -32.06
C PRO A 48 -7.03 -16.59 -32.56
N PRO A 49 -6.28 -17.28 -33.46
CA PRO A 49 -6.70 -18.54 -34.03
C PRO A 49 -6.92 -19.59 -32.93
N THR A 50 -8.08 -20.24 -32.98
CA THR A 50 -8.41 -21.44 -32.23
C THR A 50 -7.37 -22.52 -32.52
N ALA A 51 -6.63 -22.93 -31.49
CA ALA A 51 -5.73 -24.08 -31.58
C ALA A 51 -6.53 -25.34 -31.93
N SER A 52 -6.15 -25.96 -33.05
CA SER A 52 -6.66 -27.24 -33.51
C SER A 52 -6.36 -28.34 -32.48
N PRO A 53 -7.30 -29.24 -32.17
CA PRO A 53 -7.07 -30.34 -31.24
C PRO A 53 -5.99 -31.28 -31.79
N SER A 54 -4.83 -31.27 -31.14
CA SER A 54 -3.74 -32.20 -31.42
C SER A 54 -4.13 -33.61 -31.00
N ALA A 55 -3.68 -34.57 -31.80
CA ALA A 55 -4.11 -35.96 -31.84
C ALA A 55 -4.05 -36.69 -30.49
N ALA A 56 -5.00 -37.60 -30.33
CA ALA A 56 -5.08 -38.55 -29.23
C ALA A 56 -3.76 -39.34 -29.08
N PRO A 57 -3.18 -39.43 -27.87
CA PRO A 57 -2.02 -40.27 -27.63
C PRO A 57 -2.42 -41.75 -27.76
N THR A 58 -1.74 -42.45 -28.65
CA THR A 58 -1.74 -43.92 -28.75
C THR A 58 -1.33 -44.53 -27.41
N PRO A 59 -2.07 -45.52 -26.88
CA PRO A 59 -1.70 -46.20 -25.64
C PRO A 59 -0.45 -47.05 -25.88
N SER A 60 0.68 -46.62 -25.30
CA SER A 60 1.88 -47.45 -25.20
C SER A 60 1.63 -48.53 -24.14
N HIS A 61 1.75 -49.79 -24.54
CA HIS A 61 1.72 -50.96 -23.67
C HIS A 61 2.90 -50.91 -22.70
N GLY A 62 2.65 -50.40 -21.49
CA GLY A 62 3.57 -50.49 -20.36
C GLY A 62 3.72 -51.93 -19.86
N PRO A 63 4.91 -52.31 -19.37
CA PRO A 63 5.18 -53.65 -18.87
C PRO A 63 4.26 -54.01 -17.70
N SER A 64 3.83 -55.28 -17.71
CA SER A 64 2.97 -55.92 -16.72
C SER A 64 3.40 -55.57 -15.27
N PRO A 65 2.48 -55.06 -14.43
CA PRO A 65 2.79 -54.71 -13.05
C PRO A 65 3.18 -55.97 -12.28
N SER A 66 4.39 -55.94 -11.72
CA SER A 66 4.87 -56.86 -10.69
C SER A 66 3.82 -56.96 -9.56
N PRO A 67 3.55 -58.16 -9.01
CA PRO A 67 2.50 -58.37 -8.02
C PRO A 67 2.67 -57.43 -6.83
N SER A 68 1.69 -56.54 -6.67
CA SER A 68 1.59 -55.63 -5.54
C SER A 68 1.56 -56.46 -4.25
N PRO A 69 2.42 -56.17 -3.25
CA PRO A 69 2.32 -56.82 -1.95
C PRO A 69 0.92 -56.55 -1.41
N SER A 70 0.19 -57.63 -1.13
CA SER A 70 -1.13 -57.61 -0.51
C SER A 70 -1.02 -56.93 0.85
N THR A 71 -1.22 -55.61 0.88
CA THR A 71 -1.37 -54.83 2.10
C THR A 71 -2.61 -55.36 2.79
N SER A 72 -2.40 -56.03 3.91
CA SER A 72 -3.44 -56.35 4.89
C SER A 72 -4.41 -55.17 5.02
N PRO A 73 -5.74 -55.38 5.05
CA PRO A 73 -6.72 -54.31 5.16
C PRO A 73 -6.42 -53.50 6.43
N GLY A 74 -5.75 -52.37 6.24
CA GLY A 74 -5.51 -51.41 7.32
C GLY A 74 -6.86 -51.04 7.88
N GLY A 75 -7.07 -51.27 9.18
CA GLY A 75 -8.28 -50.86 9.86
C GLY A 75 -8.60 -49.39 9.57
N PRO A 76 -9.88 -48.98 9.66
CA PRO A 76 -10.27 -47.60 9.43
C PRO A 76 -9.36 -46.67 10.26
N PRO A 77 -8.85 -45.57 9.66
CA PRO A 77 -7.98 -44.65 10.39
C PRO A 77 -8.69 -44.20 11.67
N PRO A 78 -7.96 -44.11 12.80
CA PRO A 78 -8.57 -43.66 14.04
C PRO A 78 -9.19 -42.26 13.82
N PRO A 79 -10.38 -42.00 14.41
CA PRO A 79 -11.02 -40.71 14.27
C PRO A 79 -10.10 -39.60 14.81
N PRO A 80 -10.11 -38.40 14.20
CA PRO A 80 -9.24 -37.32 14.65
C PRO A 80 -9.53 -36.95 16.10
N SER A 81 -8.47 -36.74 16.87
CA SER A 81 -8.58 -36.38 18.29
C SER A 81 -9.25 -35.01 18.46
N ALA A 82 -9.73 -34.70 19.66
CA ALA A 82 -10.36 -33.41 19.94
C ALA A 82 -9.40 -32.24 19.67
N GLU A 83 -8.10 -32.45 19.94
CA GLU A 83 -7.03 -31.48 19.69
C GLU A 83 -6.80 -31.26 18.20
N GLN A 84 -6.79 -32.33 17.39
CA GLN A 84 -6.67 -32.22 15.94
C GLN A 84 -7.85 -31.46 15.33
N LYS A 85 -9.06 -31.66 15.85
CA LYS A 85 -10.24 -30.89 15.42
C LYS A 85 -10.12 -29.41 15.77
N LEU A 86 -9.70 -29.08 17.00
CA LEU A 86 -9.51 -27.70 17.42
C LEU A 86 -8.42 -27.00 16.60
N LEU A 87 -7.31 -27.67 16.34
CA LEU A 87 -6.22 -27.13 15.52
C LEU A 87 -6.70 -26.84 14.09
N ALA A 88 -7.42 -27.78 13.48
CA ALA A 88 -7.99 -27.58 12.15
C ALA A 88 -8.99 -26.40 12.12
N GLU A 89 -9.80 -26.22 13.16
CA GLU A 89 -10.73 -25.10 13.29
C GLU A 89 -10.00 -23.75 13.42
N VAL A 90 -8.94 -23.67 14.24
CA VAL A 90 -8.14 -22.45 14.39
C VAL A 90 -7.42 -22.09 13.09
N LEU A 91 -6.85 -23.07 12.38
CA LEU A 91 -6.20 -22.84 11.08
C LEU A 91 -7.20 -22.35 10.03
N ALA A 92 -8.38 -22.98 9.93
CA ALA A 92 -9.43 -22.53 9.03
C ALA A 92 -9.91 -21.10 9.36
N ALA A 93 -10.04 -20.77 10.66
CA ALA A 93 -10.41 -19.43 11.10
C ALA A 93 -9.34 -18.38 10.79
N LEU A 94 -8.06 -18.77 10.81
CA LEU A 94 -6.92 -17.93 10.46
C LEU A 94 -6.88 -17.65 8.95
N ASP A 95 -7.03 -18.68 8.13
CA ASP A 95 -7.11 -18.55 6.67
C ASP A 95 -8.28 -17.64 6.27
N GLN A 96 -9.44 -17.83 6.90
CA GLN A 96 -10.59 -16.95 6.68
C GLN A 96 -10.30 -15.50 7.07
N ALA A 97 -9.66 -15.27 8.22
CA ALA A 97 -9.33 -13.92 8.68
C ALA A 97 -8.32 -13.23 7.74
N GLN A 98 -7.32 -13.97 7.25
CA GLN A 98 -6.36 -13.47 6.26
C GLN A 98 -7.03 -13.15 4.93
N ALA A 99 -7.96 -13.99 4.46
CA ALA A 99 -8.75 -13.70 3.27
C ALA A 99 -9.62 -12.43 3.44
N GLU A 100 -10.25 -12.25 4.60
CA GLU A 100 -10.99 -11.03 4.95
C GLU A 100 -10.08 -9.78 4.97
N GLN A 101 -8.86 -9.91 5.51
CA GLN A 101 -7.87 -8.82 5.52
C GLN A 101 -7.51 -8.42 4.08
N LYS A 102 -7.11 -9.38 3.25
CA LYS A 102 -6.71 -9.14 1.85
C LYS A 102 -7.87 -8.55 1.04
N ALA A 103 -9.09 -9.03 1.26
CA ALA A 103 -10.29 -8.47 0.64
C ALA A 103 -10.51 -7.02 1.05
N GLY A 104 -10.39 -6.69 2.34
CA GLY A 104 -10.51 -5.30 2.83
C GLY A 104 -9.41 -4.39 2.29
N GLU A 105 -8.16 -4.86 2.22
CA GLU A 105 -7.04 -4.11 1.63
C GLU A 105 -7.27 -3.83 0.14
N SER A 106 -7.80 -4.79 -0.61
CA SER A 106 -8.12 -4.60 -2.03
C SER A 106 -9.21 -3.53 -2.27
N GLN A 107 -10.08 -3.30 -1.29
CA GLN A 107 -11.14 -2.26 -1.36
C GLN A 107 -10.61 -0.84 -1.08
N LEU A 108 -9.45 -0.70 -0.42
CA LEU A 108 -8.89 0.62 -0.11
C LEU A 108 -8.41 1.37 -1.35
N ALA A 109 -7.80 0.68 -2.31
CA ALA A 109 -7.27 1.30 -3.53
C ALA A 109 -8.35 2.02 -4.37
N PRO A 110 -9.48 1.39 -4.77
CA PRO A 110 -10.53 2.08 -5.53
C PRO A 110 -11.17 3.20 -4.71
N LEU A 111 -11.33 3.02 -3.38
CA LEU A 111 -11.91 4.04 -2.52
C LEU A 111 -11.01 5.28 -2.41
N ASN A 112 -9.69 5.10 -2.29
CA ASN A 112 -8.74 6.20 -2.35
C ASN A 112 -8.81 6.93 -3.70
N GLY A 113 -8.95 6.20 -4.82
CA GLY A 113 -9.18 6.80 -6.13
C GLY A 113 -10.45 7.65 -6.21
N GLN A 114 -11.55 7.19 -5.59
CA GLN A 114 -12.80 7.96 -5.50
C GLN A 114 -12.64 9.21 -4.62
N ILE A 115 -11.88 9.13 -3.53
CA ILE A 115 -11.59 10.28 -2.67
C ILE A 115 -10.80 11.35 -3.43
N GLU A 116 -9.79 10.95 -4.21
CA GLU A 116 -9.03 11.89 -5.05
C GLU A 116 -9.92 12.54 -6.13
N LEU A 117 -10.80 11.77 -6.78
CA LEU A 117 -11.77 12.32 -7.72
C LEU A 117 -12.72 13.32 -7.04
N ALA A 118 -13.22 13.00 -5.86
CA ALA A 118 -14.10 13.90 -5.09
C ALA A 118 -13.38 15.19 -4.66
N ARG A 119 -12.09 15.11 -4.28
CA ARG A 119 -11.24 16.28 -4.00
C ARG A 119 -11.07 17.14 -5.25
N ALA A 120 -10.86 16.53 -6.42
CA ALA A 120 -10.78 17.26 -7.68
C ALA A 120 -12.10 17.98 -8.01
N HIS A 121 -13.24 17.33 -7.80
CA HIS A 121 -14.57 17.95 -7.96
C HIS A 121 -14.78 19.12 -6.99
N GLN A 122 -14.38 18.99 -5.73
CA GLN A 122 -14.43 20.07 -4.76
C GLN A 122 -13.56 21.26 -5.21
N SER A 123 -12.32 21.00 -5.64
CA SER A 123 -11.43 22.04 -6.16
C SER A 123 -12.00 22.74 -7.39
N ALA A 124 -12.63 22.00 -8.31
CA ALA A 124 -13.32 22.56 -9.46
C ALA A 124 -14.50 23.45 -9.04
N ALA A 125 -15.31 23.01 -8.07
CA ALA A 125 -16.42 23.80 -7.53
C ALA A 125 -15.94 25.08 -6.84
N ASP A 126 -14.81 25.04 -6.12
CA ASP A 126 -14.22 26.22 -5.49
C ASP A 126 -13.63 27.20 -6.53
N LYS A 127 -13.00 26.71 -7.61
CA LYS A 127 -12.56 27.53 -8.74
C LYS A 127 -13.74 28.22 -9.43
N GLN A 128 -14.82 27.47 -9.67
CA GLN A 128 -16.05 27.99 -10.26
C GLN A 128 -16.63 29.10 -9.37
N ALA A 129 -16.74 28.87 -8.06
CA ALA A 129 -17.20 29.89 -7.11
C ALA A 129 -16.34 31.17 -7.11
N ALA A 130 -15.03 31.07 -7.36
CA ALA A 130 -14.17 32.24 -7.50
C ALA A 130 -14.47 33.04 -8.79
N GLN A 131 -14.77 32.35 -9.89
CA GLN A 131 -15.21 32.99 -11.14
C GLN A 131 -16.58 33.65 -10.98
N ASP A 132 -17.51 32.95 -10.34
CA ASP A 132 -18.86 33.43 -10.03
C ASP A 132 -18.82 34.65 -9.10
N GLN A 133 -17.87 34.71 -8.15
CA GLN A 133 -17.67 35.89 -7.32
C GLN A 133 -17.25 37.12 -8.15
N ALA A 134 -16.37 36.94 -9.14
CA ALA A 134 -15.99 38.03 -10.05
C ALA A 134 -17.19 38.50 -10.90
N GLU A 135 -18.07 37.58 -11.30
CA GLU A 135 -19.32 37.93 -11.99
C GLU A 135 -20.29 38.67 -11.06
N ILE A 136 -20.48 38.22 -9.83
CA ILE A 136 -21.29 38.90 -8.81
C ILE A 136 -20.80 40.33 -8.60
N ASP A 137 -19.49 40.55 -8.48
CA ASP A 137 -18.92 41.88 -8.32
C ASP A 137 -19.19 42.77 -9.54
N SER A 138 -19.15 42.19 -10.75
CA SER A 138 -19.52 42.87 -11.99
C SER A 138 -21.01 43.25 -12.01
N LEU A 139 -21.89 42.33 -11.60
CA LEU A 139 -23.33 42.57 -11.49
C LEU A 139 -23.64 43.65 -10.46
N HIS A 140 -22.98 43.66 -9.30
CA HIS A 140 -23.11 44.73 -8.30
C HIS A 140 -22.70 46.10 -8.84
N ARG A 141 -21.61 46.18 -9.61
CA ARG A 141 -21.21 47.43 -10.30
C ARG A 141 -22.27 47.87 -11.30
N ALA A 142 -22.82 46.95 -12.09
CA ALA A 142 -23.86 47.24 -13.07
C ALA A 142 -25.18 47.71 -12.40
N ILE A 143 -25.60 47.06 -11.31
CA ILE A 143 -26.76 47.46 -10.52
C ILE A 143 -26.55 48.86 -9.93
N SER A 144 -25.36 49.13 -9.38
CA SER A 144 -25.03 50.43 -8.80
C SER A 144 -25.00 51.54 -9.85
N ALA A 145 -24.43 51.29 -11.03
CA ALA A 145 -24.43 52.22 -12.15
C ALA A 145 -25.86 52.51 -12.65
N ASN A 146 -26.69 51.47 -12.77
CA ASN A 146 -28.09 51.61 -13.14
C ASN A 146 -28.89 52.41 -12.11
N ALA A 147 -28.67 52.15 -10.82
CA ALA A 147 -29.29 52.91 -9.75
C ALA A 147 -28.91 54.40 -9.81
N ARG A 148 -27.62 54.73 -9.99
CA ARG A 148 -27.16 56.12 -10.16
C ARG A 148 -27.81 56.79 -11.36
N GLN A 149 -27.84 56.11 -12.51
CA GLN A 149 -28.52 56.61 -13.71
C GLN A 149 -29.99 56.93 -13.42
N ARG A 150 -30.73 56.08 -12.67
CA ARG A 150 -32.13 56.36 -12.29
C ARG A 150 -32.27 57.56 -11.35
N TYR A 151 -31.33 57.76 -10.44
CA TYR A 151 -31.36 58.91 -9.54
C TYR A 151 -31.12 60.21 -10.30
N GLU A 152 -30.15 60.21 -11.22
CA GLU A 152 -29.85 61.35 -12.10
C GLU A 152 -31.02 61.64 -13.06
N THR A 153 -31.61 60.59 -13.67
CA THR A 153 -32.74 60.78 -14.59
C THR A 153 -34.02 61.15 -13.87
N ARG A 154 -34.31 60.69 -12.65
CA ARG A 154 -35.57 61.04 -11.96
C ARG A 154 -35.81 62.54 -11.83
N GLY A 155 -34.76 63.32 -11.56
CA GLY A 155 -34.86 64.77 -11.52
C GLY A 155 -35.21 65.36 -12.89
N LEU A 156 -34.58 64.82 -13.94
CA LEU A 156 -34.84 65.20 -15.34
C LEU A 156 -36.20 64.70 -15.85
N ASP A 157 -36.65 63.52 -15.41
CA ASP A 157 -37.88 62.87 -15.86
C ASP A 157 -39.10 63.61 -15.32
N LEU A 158 -39.06 64.07 -14.06
CA LEU A 158 -40.11 64.93 -13.52
C LEU A 158 -40.18 66.25 -14.32
N GLN A 159 -39.02 66.83 -14.63
CA GLN A 159 -38.96 68.05 -15.43
C GLN A 159 -39.41 67.82 -16.89
N ARG A 160 -39.09 66.68 -17.50
CA ARG A 160 -39.54 66.28 -18.84
C ARG A 160 -41.05 66.02 -18.87
N LEU A 161 -41.60 65.37 -17.84
CA LEU A 161 -43.03 65.15 -17.69
C LEU A 161 -43.79 66.47 -17.53
N LEU A 162 -43.27 67.40 -16.73
CA LEU A 162 -43.86 68.74 -16.58
C LEU A 162 -43.79 69.58 -17.87
N ASN A 163 -42.77 69.35 -18.70
CA ASN A 163 -42.59 70.04 -19.98
C ASN A 163 -43.08 69.23 -21.20
N ALA A 164 -43.73 68.08 -20.97
CA ALA A 164 -44.20 67.22 -22.05
C ALA A 164 -45.26 67.96 -22.87
N ARG A 165 -45.02 68.12 -24.17
CA ARG A 165 -45.94 68.82 -25.08
C ARG A 165 -47.00 67.90 -25.64
N SER A 166 -46.82 66.60 -25.46
CA SER A 166 -47.70 65.57 -26.00
C SER A 166 -47.79 64.36 -25.06
N LEU A 167 -48.90 63.61 -25.17
CA LEU A 167 -49.06 62.31 -24.51
C LEU A 167 -47.98 61.31 -24.94
N SER A 168 -47.49 61.39 -26.18
CA SER A 168 -46.41 60.54 -26.67
C SER A 168 -45.10 60.74 -25.89
N ASP A 169 -44.78 61.97 -25.45
CA ASP A 169 -43.58 62.25 -24.65
C ASP A 169 -43.67 61.60 -23.26
N VAL A 170 -44.88 61.61 -22.67
CA VAL A 170 -45.16 60.93 -21.39
C VAL A 170 -45.01 59.42 -21.53
N TRP A 171 -45.55 58.83 -22.60
CA TRP A 171 -45.44 57.39 -22.85
C TRP A 171 -44.00 56.95 -23.12
N ALA A 172 -43.22 57.75 -23.86
CA ALA A 172 -41.80 57.47 -24.10
C ALA A 172 -41.00 57.44 -22.78
N THR A 173 -41.22 58.43 -21.91
CA THR A 173 -40.56 58.50 -20.59
C THR A 173 -40.96 57.32 -19.69
N ALA A 174 -42.24 56.95 -19.69
CA ALA A 174 -42.74 55.80 -18.94
C ALA A 174 -42.18 54.46 -19.46
N ALA A 175 -42.05 54.31 -20.79
CA ALA A 175 -41.48 53.12 -21.41
C ALA A 175 -39.99 52.94 -21.04
N GLU A 176 -39.21 54.02 -21.06
CA GLU A 176 -37.81 54.01 -20.63
C GLU A 176 -37.68 53.61 -19.15
N SER A 177 -38.51 54.17 -18.28
CA SER A 177 -38.55 53.82 -16.86
C SER A 177 -38.86 52.34 -16.61
N ARG A 178 -39.77 51.75 -17.40
CA ARG A 178 -40.10 50.31 -17.32
C ARG A 178 -38.94 49.44 -17.79
N LEU A 179 -38.29 49.81 -18.89
CA LEU A 179 -37.13 49.09 -19.42
C LEU A 179 -35.98 49.02 -18.40
N VAL A 180 -35.71 50.13 -17.72
CA VAL A 180 -34.67 50.18 -16.68
C VAL A 180 -35.03 49.30 -15.49
N ALA A 181 -36.29 49.35 -15.02
CA ALA A 181 -36.75 48.51 -13.90
C ALA A 181 -36.65 47.01 -14.22
N ASP A 182 -37.08 46.61 -15.41
CA ASP A 182 -36.98 45.23 -15.90
C ASP A 182 -35.51 44.77 -16.02
N ARG A 183 -34.61 45.65 -16.47
CA ARG A 183 -33.17 45.39 -16.45
C ARG A 183 -32.63 45.16 -15.04
N SER A 184 -33.03 45.98 -14.06
CA SER A 184 -32.62 45.79 -12.66
C SER A 184 -33.10 44.46 -12.10
N GLN A 185 -34.36 44.08 -12.38
CA GLN A 185 -34.93 42.81 -11.93
C GLN A 185 -34.16 41.61 -12.49
N ARG A 186 -33.87 41.61 -13.80
CA ARG A 186 -33.07 40.54 -14.43
C ARG A 186 -31.65 40.41 -13.85
N LEU A 187 -31.01 41.51 -13.48
CA LEU A 187 -29.69 41.48 -12.82
C LEU A 187 -29.76 40.85 -11.41
N LEU A 188 -30.81 41.17 -10.64
CA LEU A 188 -31.03 40.59 -9.31
C LEU A 188 -31.35 39.09 -9.39
N GLU A 189 -32.22 38.68 -10.32
CA GLU A 189 -32.54 37.27 -10.55
C GLU A 189 -31.29 36.47 -10.96
N ARG A 190 -30.45 37.04 -11.84
CA ARG A 190 -29.18 36.42 -12.23
C ARG A 190 -28.23 36.26 -11.04
N LEU A 191 -28.10 37.28 -10.21
CA LEU A 191 -27.26 37.23 -9.00
C LEU A 191 -27.73 36.14 -8.03
N GLN A 192 -29.03 36.05 -7.77
CA GLN A 192 -29.60 35.00 -6.91
C GLN A 192 -29.42 33.59 -7.50
N SER A 193 -29.54 33.46 -8.82
CA SER A 193 -29.31 32.19 -9.53
C SER A 193 -27.86 31.71 -9.38
N ILE A 194 -26.88 32.60 -9.52
CA ILE A 194 -25.46 32.26 -9.35
C ILE A 194 -25.18 31.82 -7.91
N GLN A 195 -25.61 32.63 -6.93
CA GLN A 195 -25.37 32.32 -5.50
C GLN A 195 -25.99 30.99 -5.07
N SER A 196 -27.21 30.69 -5.52
CA SER A 196 -27.87 29.42 -5.20
C SER A 196 -27.18 28.21 -5.84
N ARG A 197 -26.74 28.35 -7.10
CA ARG A 197 -25.97 27.31 -7.82
C ARG A 197 -24.64 27.02 -7.13
N ASP A 198 -23.89 28.04 -6.74
CA ASP A 198 -22.58 27.91 -6.09
C ASP A 198 -22.68 27.25 -4.72
N LYS A 199 -23.68 27.65 -3.94
CA LYS A 199 -23.95 27.06 -2.63
C LYS A 199 -24.29 25.58 -2.79
N SER A 200 -25.19 25.25 -3.73
CA SER A 200 -25.59 23.87 -4.01
C SER A 200 -24.41 23.01 -4.45
N SER A 201 -23.66 23.46 -5.47
CA SER A 201 -22.50 22.75 -6.02
C SER A 201 -21.43 22.44 -4.97
N ARG A 202 -21.02 23.44 -4.18
CA ARG A 202 -20.03 23.24 -3.10
C ARG A 202 -20.55 22.32 -2.00
N SER A 203 -21.82 22.46 -1.61
CA SER A 203 -22.41 21.59 -0.59
C SER A 203 -22.47 20.13 -1.03
N ALA A 204 -22.81 19.88 -2.31
CA ALA A 204 -22.85 18.55 -2.89
C ALA A 204 -21.45 17.92 -2.96
N ALA A 205 -20.44 18.68 -3.44
CA ALA A 205 -19.06 18.20 -3.51
C ALA A 205 -18.50 17.84 -2.12
N ARG A 206 -18.77 18.68 -1.10
CA ARG A 206 -18.35 18.41 0.28
C ARG A 206 -19.08 17.20 0.89
N ALA A 207 -20.38 17.07 0.63
CA ALA A 207 -21.17 15.94 1.12
C ALA A 207 -20.64 14.60 0.57
N GLU A 208 -20.32 14.54 -0.73
CA GLU A 208 -19.76 13.34 -1.34
C GLU A 208 -18.36 13.00 -0.79
N LEU A 209 -17.48 13.99 -0.64
CA LEU A 209 -16.17 13.77 -0.03
C LEU A 209 -16.29 13.23 1.41
N ASN A 210 -17.16 13.83 2.22
CA ASN A 210 -17.38 13.40 3.61
C ASN A 210 -17.91 11.96 3.69
N LYS A 211 -18.83 11.59 2.77
CA LYS A 211 -19.35 10.23 2.67
C LYS A 211 -18.26 9.21 2.35
N LEU A 212 -17.39 9.51 1.37
CA LEU A 212 -16.27 8.62 1.01
C LEU A 212 -15.25 8.50 2.15
N LEU A 213 -14.95 9.60 2.84
CA LEU A 213 -14.08 9.57 4.03
C LEU A 213 -14.67 8.73 5.16
N ALA A 214 -15.98 8.80 5.40
CA ALA A 214 -16.66 7.96 6.38
C ALA A 214 -16.65 6.47 6.00
N GLN A 215 -16.83 6.14 4.72
CA GLN A 215 -16.68 4.78 4.21
C GLN A 215 -15.26 4.25 4.42
N ARG A 216 -14.24 5.08 4.16
CA ARG A 216 -12.83 4.72 4.41
C ARG A 216 -12.56 4.49 5.89
N GLY A 217 -13.09 5.33 6.77
CA GLY A 217 -13.00 5.15 8.22
C GLY A 217 -13.57 3.80 8.67
N THR A 218 -14.79 3.50 8.24
CA THR A 218 -15.45 2.20 8.55
C THR A 218 -14.64 1.00 8.06
N LEU A 219 -14.04 1.09 6.87
CA LEU A 219 -13.21 0.01 6.31
C LEU A 219 -11.90 -0.19 7.10
N LEU A 220 -11.25 0.90 7.51
CA LEU A 220 -10.04 0.85 8.34
C LEU A 220 -10.33 0.26 9.74
N ASP A 221 -11.46 0.61 10.34
CA ASP A 221 -11.90 0.02 11.61
C ASP A 221 -12.13 -1.49 11.48
N ARG A 222 -12.74 -1.93 10.36
CA ARG A 222 -12.93 -3.36 10.08
C ARG A 222 -11.59 -4.08 9.92
N LEU A 223 -10.65 -3.52 9.15
CA LEU A 223 -9.31 -4.09 8.98
C LEU A 223 -8.57 -4.20 10.31
N THR A 224 -8.69 -3.19 11.18
CA THR A 224 -8.10 -3.23 12.53
C THR A 224 -8.66 -4.38 13.36
N LYS A 225 -9.98 -4.60 13.33
CA LYS A 225 -10.63 -5.73 14.02
C LYS A 225 -10.19 -7.09 13.45
N VAL A 226 -10.05 -7.20 12.13
CA VAL A 226 -9.55 -8.43 11.49
C VAL A 226 -8.11 -8.71 11.92
N LYS A 227 -7.25 -7.69 11.97
CA LYS A 227 -5.87 -7.84 12.46
C LYS A 227 -5.84 -8.33 13.92
N GLN A 228 -6.63 -7.72 14.80
CA GLN A 228 -6.76 -8.17 16.19
C GLN A 228 -7.23 -9.63 16.28
N ARG A 229 -8.16 -10.05 15.42
CA ARG A 229 -8.62 -11.45 15.36
C ARG A 229 -7.50 -12.39 14.90
N ILE A 230 -6.72 -12.01 13.89
CA ILE A 230 -5.54 -12.78 13.44
C ILE A 230 -4.53 -12.93 14.58
N ASP A 231 -4.23 -11.86 15.30
CA ASP A 231 -3.27 -11.90 16.42
C ASP A 231 -3.79 -12.80 17.57
N ALA A 232 -5.09 -12.74 17.88
CA ALA A 232 -5.72 -13.62 18.87
C ALA A 232 -5.72 -15.10 18.43
N LEU A 233 -5.96 -15.38 17.15
CA LEU A 233 -5.89 -16.73 16.59
C LEU A 233 -4.47 -17.28 16.63
N LYS A 234 -3.46 -16.45 16.30
CA LYS A 234 -2.05 -16.80 16.44
C LYS A 234 -1.70 -17.12 17.89
N ALA A 235 -2.11 -16.29 18.85
CA ALA A 235 -1.87 -16.56 20.27
C ALA A 235 -2.53 -17.88 20.73
N SER A 236 -3.75 -18.16 20.24
CA SER A 236 -4.45 -19.43 20.51
C SER A 236 -3.71 -20.64 19.93
N LEU A 237 -3.15 -20.50 18.72
CA LEU A 237 -2.35 -21.52 18.07
C LEU A 237 -1.07 -21.84 18.87
N HIS A 238 -0.35 -20.82 19.35
CA HIS A 238 0.83 -21.03 20.21
C HIS A 238 0.44 -21.73 21.52
N GLY A 239 -0.63 -21.27 22.18
CA GLY A 239 -1.11 -21.92 23.41
C GLY A 239 -1.60 -23.36 23.21
N ALA A 240 -2.12 -23.70 22.03
CA ALA A 240 -2.44 -25.09 21.67
C ALA A 240 -1.16 -25.91 21.43
N SER A 241 -0.17 -25.35 20.73
CA SER A 241 1.13 -25.98 20.50
C SER A 241 1.83 -26.31 21.82
N ASP A 242 1.86 -25.37 22.77
CA ASP A 242 2.48 -25.56 24.09
C ASP A 242 1.80 -26.70 24.89
N LYS A 243 0.47 -26.81 24.79
CA LYS A 243 -0.28 -27.91 25.43
C LYS A 243 0.00 -29.25 24.79
N VAL A 244 0.10 -29.32 23.47
CA VAL A 244 0.47 -30.54 22.74
C VAL A 244 1.89 -30.97 23.13
N ALA A 245 2.84 -30.04 23.19
CA ALA A 245 4.20 -30.32 23.65
C ALA A 245 4.22 -30.89 25.09
N ALA A 246 3.43 -30.31 25.99
CA ALA A 246 3.30 -30.82 27.37
C ALA A 246 2.66 -32.21 27.46
N LEU A 247 1.66 -32.50 26.62
CA LEU A 247 0.94 -33.80 26.59
C LEU A 247 1.82 -34.95 26.08
N HIS A 248 2.69 -34.68 25.11
CA HIS A 248 3.56 -35.71 24.53
C HIS A 248 4.76 -36.08 25.41
N GLY A 249 4.87 -35.53 26.62
CA GLY A 249 5.95 -35.89 27.53
C GLY A 249 7.33 -35.51 26.96
N PHE A 250 7.38 -34.51 26.08
CA PHE A 250 8.60 -33.74 25.81
C PHE A 250 8.93 -32.93 27.05
N ASN A 251 9.24 -33.62 28.16
CA ASN A 251 10.01 -33.05 29.24
C ASN A 251 11.32 -32.59 28.61
N ASN A 252 11.66 -31.33 28.85
CA ASN A 252 12.76 -30.51 28.31
C ASN A 252 14.19 -31.06 28.51
N GLY A 253 14.41 -32.38 28.45
CA GLY A 253 15.71 -33.02 28.56
C GLY A 253 16.45 -33.16 27.23
N SER A 254 15.79 -32.93 26.08
CA SER A 254 16.44 -32.99 24.77
C SER A 254 15.90 -31.91 23.83
N GLY A 255 16.66 -30.83 23.65
CA GLY A 255 16.81 -30.23 22.33
C GLY A 255 16.08 -28.92 21.98
N VAL A 256 15.17 -28.36 22.77
CA VAL A 256 14.61 -27.02 22.41
C VAL A 256 15.61 -25.92 22.81
N VAL A 257 16.53 -25.59 21.91
CA VAL A 257 17.43 -24.44 22.05
C VAL A 257 16.83 -23.28 21.28
N GLY A 258 16.39 -22.23 21.98
CA GLY A 258 16.08 -20.93 21.36
C GLY A 258 14.87 -20.86 20.43
N GLY A 259 13.88 -21.75 20.56
CA GLY A 259 12.68 -21.74 19.69
C GLY A 259 12.87 -22.50 18.37
N LEU A 260 13.75 -23.49 18.36
CA LEU A 260 13.94 -24.42 17.26
C LEU A 260 13.50 -25.83 17.69
N VAL A 261 12.86 -26.57 16.78
CA VAL A 261 12.54 -28.00 16.94
C VAL A 261 13.22 -28.79 15.83
N GLU A 262 13.93 -29.86 16.19
CA GLU A 262 14.58 -30.73 15.22
C GLU A 262 13.54 -31.42 14.34
N SER A 263 13.76 -31.42 13.02
CA SER A 263 12.93 -32.09 12.03
C SER A 263 13.40 -33.53 11.83
N ASP A 264 12.50 -34.40 11.39
CA ASP A 264 12.84 -35.79 11.01
C ASP A 264 13.90 -35.87 9.89
N ALA A 265 14.17 -34.75 9.19
CA ALA A 265 15.19 -34.61 8.15
C ALA A 265 16.54 -34.07 8.69
N GLY A 266 16.74 -34.00 10.01
CA GLY A 266 18.02 -33.62 10.63
C GLY A 266 18.34 -32.11 10.59
N GLY A 267 17.32 -31.27 10.44
CA GLY A 267 17.44 -29.80 10.43
C GLY A 267 16.55 -29.15 11.48
N TRP A 268 16.61 -27.83 11.67
CA TRP A 268 15.85 -27.15 12.72
C TRP A 268 14.68 -26.35 12.17
N VAL A 269 13.46 -26.60 12.63
CA VAL A 269 12.27 -25.82 12.29
C VAL A 269 12.07 -24.73 13.34
N PRO A 270 12.05 -23.44 12.96
CA PRO A 270 11.62 -22.36 13.85
C PRO A 270 10.20 -22.62 14.35
N THR A 271 10.00 -22.61 15.67
CA THR A 271 8.67 -22.81 16.29
C THR A 271 7.78 -21.58 16.20
N SER A 272 8.37 -20.41 15.88
CA SER A 272 7.65 -19.16 15.66
C SER A 272 8.27 -18.36 14.52
N ALA A 273 7.42 -17.72 13.72
CA ALA A 273 7.86 -16.76 12.72
C ALA A 273 8.32 -15.48 13.43
N LEU A 274 9.45 -14.91 13.02
CA LEU A 274 9.86 -13.59 13.48
C LEU A 274 8.84 -12.57 12.98
N ALA A 275 8.53 -11.59 13.83
CA ALA A 275 7.52 -10.58 13.53
C ALA A 275 7.87 -9.74 12.28
N ASN A 276 9.15 -9.71 11.89
CA ASN A 276 9.70 -8.79 10.89
C ASN A 276 10.45 -9.49 9.73
N THR A 277 10.14 -10.75 9.40
CA THR A 277 10.73 -11.37 8.21
C THR A 277 10.20 -10.72 6.94
N THR A 278 11.09 -10.45 5.98
CA THR A 278 10.69 -9.99 4.64
C THR A 278 10.48 -11.16 3.67
N GLY A 279 11.00 -12.34 3.97
CA GLY A 279 10.72 -13.56 3.21
C GLY A 279 9.27 -14.02 3.33
N ALA A 280 8.70 -14.57 2.25
CA ALA A 280 7.39 -15.22 2.31
C ALA A 280 7.47 -16.51 3.14
N PRO A 281 6.55 -16.74 4.11
CA PRO A 281 6.59 -17.94 4.95
C PRO A 281 6.66 -19.22 4.12
N GLY A 282 7.55 -20.14 4.50
CA GLY A 282 7.74 -21.40 3.79
C GLY A 282 8.77 -21.37 2.65
N GLN A 283 9.37 -20.21 2.36
CA GLN A 283 10.40 -20.06 1.33
C GLN A 283 11.82 -20.16 1.92
N CYS A 284 12.80 -20.41 1.05
CA CYS A 284 14.21 -20.50 1.43
C CYS A 284 14.73 -19.22 2.09
N THR A 285 14.35 -18.04 1.57
CA THR A 285 14.73 -16.73 2.14
C THR A 285 14.16 -16.53 3.55
N TRP A 286 12.88 -16.84 3.75
CA TRP A 286 12.24 -16.80 5.06
C TRP A 286 12.94 -17.72 6.06
N TYR A 287 13.19 -18.97 5.67
CA TYR A 287 13.79 -19.95 6.57
C TYR A 287 15.25 -19.62 6.93
N ALA A 288 16.05 -19.20 5.95
CA ALA A 288 17.43 -18.77 6.18
C ALA A 288 17.49 -17.54 7.11
N GLU A 289 16.60 -16.56 6.92
CA GLU A 289 16.47 -15.38 7.79
C GLU A 289 16.15 -15.77 9.23
N GLN A 290 15.20 -16.70 9.42
CA GLN A 290 14.80 -17.19 10.74
C GLN A 290 15.97 -17.84 11.47
N LEU A 291 16.68 -18.76 10.81
CA LEU A 291 17.83 -19.44 11.41
C LEU A 291 18.97 -18.46 11.71
N TRP A 292 19.24 -17.54 10.79
CA TRP A 292 20.27 -16.51 10.98
C TRP A 292 20.01 -15.68 12.23
N TYR A 293 18.79 -15.17 12.36
CA TYR A 293 18.41 -14.34 13.49
C TYR A 293 18.44 -15.13 14.82
N LEU A 294 17.90 -16.36 14.82
CA LEU A 294 17.79 -17.16 16.03
C LEU A 294 19.13 -17.72 16.52
N ILE A 295 20.05 -18.06 15.60
CA ILE A 295 21.27 -18.78 15.92
C ILE A 295 22.50 -17.88 15.85
N SER A 296 22.57 -16.98 14.88
CA SER A 296 23.77 -16.19 14.60
C SER A 296 23.65 -14.76 15.11
N ASP A 297 22.68 -13.98 14.63
CA ASP A 297 22.60 -12.53 14.86
C ASP A 297 21.16 -12.03 15.09
N PRO A 298 20.71 -11.96 16.36
CA PRO A 298 19.40 -11.40 16.70
C PRO A 298 19.22 -9.92 16.34
N ASN A 299 20.28 -9.22 15.95
CA ASN A 299 20.23 -7.82 15.51
C ASN A 299 20.38 -7.67 13.99
N SER A 300 20.42 -8.78 13.24
CA SER A 300 20.52 -8.72 11.79
C SER A 300 19.34 -7.97 11.18
N PRO A 301 19.57 -7.10 10.18
CA PRO A 301 18.47 -6.56 9.38
C PRO A 301 17.75 -7.69 8.63
N SER A 302 16.51 -7.41 8.24
CA SER A 302 15.70 -8.34 7.47
C SER A 302 16.32 -8.66 6.11
N VAL A 303 16.13 -9.91 5.66
CA VAL A 303 16.68 -10.43 4.40
C VAL A 303 15.89 -9.94 3.19
N MET A 304 16.50 -9.13 2.33
CA MET A 304 15.84 -8.60 1.13
C MET A 304 16.29 -9.30 -0.16
N GLY A 305 15.33 -9.54 -1.07
CA GLY A 305 15.56 -10.10 -2.41
C GLY A 305 15.22 -11.59 -2.53
N ASP A 306 15.55 -12.17 -3.68
CA ASP A 306 15.44 -13.62 -3.88
C ASP A 306 16.66 -14.34 -3.30
N GLY A 307 16.69 -15.68 -3.36
CA GLY A 307 17.76 -16.51 -2.77
C GLY A 307 19.18 -16.11 -3.19
N ALA A 308 19.40 -15.81 -4.48
CA ALA A 308 20.69 -15.34 -4.98
C ALA A 308 21.10 -13.97 -4.40
N ASP A 309 20.13 -13.11 -4.09
CA ASP A 309 20.37 -11.72 -3.72
C ASP A 309 20.61 -11.53 -2.21
N VAL A 310 20.28 -12.54 -1.38
CA VAL A 310 20.32 -12.45 0.08
C VAL A 310 21.70 -12.10 0.63
N ALA A 311 22.71 -12.92 0.41
CA ALA A 311 24.04 -12.68 0.97
C ALA A 311 24.63 -11.33 0.48
N PRO A 312 24.60 -10.99 -0.83
CA PRO A 312 25.06 -9.68 -1.31
C PRO A 312 24.31 -8.49 -0.68
N ASN A 313 23.00 -8.59 -0.49
CA ASN A 313 22.22 -7.50 0.11
C ASN A 313 22.49 -7.36 1.61
N LEU A 314 22.57 -8.46 2.35
CA LEU A 314 22.95 -8.43 3.76
C LEU A 314 24.36 -7.90 3.95
N SER A 315 25.31 -8.28 3.09
CA SER A 315 26.68 -7.74 3.12
C SER A 315 26.67 -6.21 2.99
N LYS A 316 25.93 -5.66 2.02
CA LYS A 316 25.77 -4.21 1.85
C LYS A 316 25.09 -3.55 3.06
N ALA A 317 24.08 -4.20 3.63
CA ALA A 317 23.30 -3.64 4.75
C ALA A 317 24.07 -3.63 6.07
N THR A 318 24.91 -4.64 6.30
CA THR A 318 25.61 -4.86 7.58
C THR A 318 27.09 -4.47 7.54
N GLY A 319 27.65 -4.23 6.36
CA GLY A 319 29.09 -4.05 6.16
C GLY A 319 29.90 -5.34 6.30
N ARG A 320 29.25 -6.50 6.43
CA ARG A 320 29.91 -7.80 6.57
C ARG A 320 30.52 -8.25 5.24
N PRO A 321 31.71 -8.84 5.23
CA PRO A 321 32.32 -9.30 3.99
C PRO A 321 31.58 -10.50 3.41
N ILE A 322 31.50 -10.54 2.07
CA ILE A 322 31.25 -11.78 1.35
C ILE A 322 32.55 -12.57 1.32
N GLN A 323 32.46 -13.84 1.71
CA GLN A 323 33.52 -14.83 1.67
C GLN A 323 33.26 -15.83 0.55
N LEU A 324 34.33 -16.49 0.12
CA LEU A 324 34.29 -17.57 -0.86
C LEU A 324 34.40 -18.95 -0.21
N GLU A 325 34.64 -19.03 1.10
CA GLU A 325 34.70 -20.29 1.85
C GLU A 325 33.52 -20.38 2.82
N PRO A 326 32.95 -21.57 3.05
CA PRO A 326 31.89 -21.75 4.04
C PRO A 326 32.45 -21.64 5.46
N GLU A 327 31.68 -20.98 6.33
CA GLU A 327 31.91 -20.96 7.78
C GLU A 327 30.61 -21.38 8.50
N PRO A 328 30.70 -22.10 9.65
CA PRO A 328 29.52 -22.39 10.45
C PRO A 328 28.82 -21.09 10.87
N GLY A 329 27.50 -21.07 10.72
CA GLY A 329 26.70 -19.88 10.93
C GLY A 329 26.89 -18.81 9.87
N ALA A 330 27.29 -19.16 8.64
CA ALA A 330 27.23 -18.31 7.45
C ALA A 330 25.90 -18.48 6.68
N ILE A 331 25.47 -17.43 5.94
CA ILE A 331 24.41 -17.58 4.93
C ILE A 331 25.09 -17.90 3.62
N VAL A 332 24.67 -18.97 2.95
CA VAL A 332 25.10 -19.27 1.59
C VAL A 332 24.01 -18.89 0.60
N SER A 333 24.38 -18.10 -0.41
CA SER A 333 23.53 -17.80 -1.57
C SER A 333 24.11 -18.46 -2.82
N TRP A 334 23.28 -19.20 -3.54
CA TRP A 334 23.61 -19.74 -4.86
C TRP A 334 23.05 -18.82 -5.93
N GLU A 335 23.95 -18.31 -6.77
CA GLU A 335 23.64 -17.43 -7.89
C GLU A 335 22.81 -18.15 -8.95
N ARG A 336 22.05 -17.35 -9.71
CA ARG A 336 21.32 -17.84 -10.88
C ARG A 336 22.35 -18.26 -11.96
N PRO A 337 22.15 -19.37 -12.69
CA PRO A 337 21.02 -20.29 -12.65
C PRO A 337 21.30 -21.60 -11.89
N LEU A 338 22.24 -21.61 -10.95
CA LEU A 338 22.87 -22.84 -10.47
C LEU A 338 21.89 -23.84 -9.82
N LEU A 339 20.98 -23.35 -8.97
CA LEU A 339 19.93 -24.17 -8.34
C LEU A 339 18.52 -23.81 -8.83
N ASP A 340 18.24 -22.52 -8.97
CA ASP A 340 17.01 -22.02 -9.58
C ASP A 340 17.34 -20.90 -10.58
N PRO A 341 16.83 -20.97 -11.83
CA PRO A 341 17.17 -20.00 -12.87
C PRO A 341 16.57 -18.61 -12.66
N TYR A 342 15.51 -18.48 -11.85
CA TYR A 342 14.76 -17.24 -11.67
C TYR A 342 15.06 -16.56 -10.34
N HIS A 343 15.26 -17.32 -9.26
CA HIS A 343 15.37 -16.81 -7.90
C HIS A 343 16.72 -17.15 -7.24
N GLY A 344 17.47 -18.10 -7.80
CA GLY A 344 18.60 -18.70 -7.07
C GLY A 344 18.11 -19.41 -5.81
N HIS A 345 19.01 -19.60 -4.84
CA HIS A 345 18.66 -20.27 -3.60
C HIS A 345 19.49 -19.76 -2.43
N VAL A 346 18.99 -19.94 -1.20
CA VAL A 346 19.69 -19.53 0.01
C VAL A 346 19.49 -20.55 1.13
N ALA A 347 20.53 -20.75 1.93
CA ALA A 347 20.50 -21.64 3.08
C ALA A 347 21.39 -21.13 4.23
N TYR A 348 21.19 -21.73 5.40
CA TYR A 348 22.03 -21.52 6.58
C TYR A 348 23.13 -22.60 6.63
N VAL A 349 24.40 -22.21 6.78
CA VAL A 349 25.53 -23.15 6.91
C VAL A 349 25.60 -23.65 8.35
N ALA A 350 25.15 -24.88 8.58
CA ALA A 350 25.09 -25.49 9.90
C ALA A 350 26.47 -25.93 10.41
N SER A 351 27.28 -26.54 9.54
CA SER A 351 28.61 -27.02 9.90
C SER A 351 29.53 -27.10 8.69
N VAL A 352 30.84 -27.15 8.95
CA VAL A 352 31.89 -27.28 7.92
C VAL A 352 32.83 -28.40 8.34
N GLU A 353 33.01 -29.38 7.46
CA GLU A 353 33.92 -30.51 7.66
C GLU A 353 35.28 -30.19 7.04
N ARG A 354 36.35 -30.43 7.80
CA ARG A 354 37.73 -30.23 7.37
C ARG A 354 38.51 -31.54 7.48
N SER A 355 39.41 -31.76 6.53
CA SER A 355 40.39 -32.85 6.54
C SER A 355 41.41 -32.66 7.66
N ALA A 356 42.25 -33.68 7.90
CA ALA A 356 43.34 -33.61 8.88
C ALA A 356 44.32 -32.46 8.61
N ASP A 357 44.50 -32.08 7.35
CA ASP A 357 45.37 -30.98 6.92
C ASP A 357 44.67 -29.61 6.96
N GLY A 358 43.45 -29.54 7.52
CA GLY A 358 42.66 -28.32 7.70
C GLY A 358 41.91 -27.84 6.45
N GLN A 359 42.05 -28.52 5.31
CA GLN A 359 41.32 -28.22 4.08
C GLN A 359 39.85 -28.57 4.22
N ILE A 360 38.95 -27.69 3.74
CA ILE A 360 37.51 -27.95 3.73
C ILE A 360 37.22 -29.13 2.78
N VAL A 361 36.41 -30.08 3.24
CA VAL A 361 36.01 -31.28 2.49
C VAL A 361 34.54 -31.23 2.13
N SER A 362 33.70 -30.75 3.06
CA SER A 362 32.27 -30.61 2.85
C SER A 362 31.70 -29.56 3.81
N TYR A 363 30.46 -29.14 3.57
CA TYR A 363 29.71 -28.33 4.52
C TYR A 363 28.25 -28.76 4.54
N THR A 364 27.60 -28.65 5.70
CA THR A 364 26.19 -28.99 5.88
C THR A 364 25.36 -27.73 5.90
N VAL A 365 24.25 -27.74 5.16
CA VAL A 365 23.28 -26.64 5.13
C VAL A 365 21.93 -27.08 5.66
N TRP A 366 21.24 -26.16 6.34
CA TRP A 366 19.81 -26.26 6.63
C TRP A 366 19.07 -25.29 5.72
N GLU A 367 18.05 -25.81 5.05
CA GLU A 367 17.28 -25.03 4.09
C GLU A 367 15.82 -25.45 4.07
N MET A 368 15.00 -24.66 3.38
CA MET A 368 13.60 -24.96 3.16
C MET A 368 13.27 -24.80 1.67
N ASN A 369 12.27 -25.56 1.23
CA ASN A 369 11.76 -25.52 -0.14
C ASN A 369 12.73 -26.04 -1.20
N TYR A 370 13.80 -26.74 -0.82
CA TYR A 370 14.70 -27.42 -1.78
C TYR A 370 14.10 -28.73 -2.28
N VAL A 371 13.66 -29.62 -1.38
CA VAL A 371 13.00 -30.90 -1.73
C VAL A 371 11.48 -30.77 -1.95
N GLY A 372 10.96 -29.54 -1.87
CA GLY A 372 9.57 -29.21 -2.18
C GLY A 372 8.92 -28.24 -1.19
N PRO A 373 7.72 -27.73 -1.53
CA PRO A 373 7.02 -26.68 -0.77
C PRO A 373 6.94 -26.97 0.73
N PHE A 374 7.38 -26.00 1.53
CA PHE A 374 7.33 -26.03 3.00
C PHE A 374 8.10 -27.19 3.66
N ARG A 375 8.98 -27.88 2.94
CA ARG A 375 9.82 -28.93 3.52
C ARG A 375 11.17 -28.37 3.91
N VAL A 376 11.57 -28.63 5.15
CA VAL A 376 12.95 -28.43 5.60
C VAL A 376 13.80 -29.59 5.12
N ASP A 377 15.01 -29.28 4.67
CA ASP A 377 16.01 -30.25 4.22
C ASP A 377 17.36 -29.96 4.87
N THR A 378 18.15 -31.01 5.02
CA THR A 378 19.54 -30.96 5.47
C THR A 378 20.41 -31.62 4.43
N ARG A 379 21.35 -30.87 3.87
CA ARG A 379 22.26 -31.40 2.85
C ARG A 379 23.70 -31.21 3.25
N GLN A 380 24.47 -32.28 3.09
CA GLN A 380 25.92 -32.20 3.05
C GLN A 380 26.36 -31.97 1.61
N ILE A 381 27.13 -30.90 1.39
CA ILE A 381 27.59 -30.45 0.09
C ILE A 381 29.10 -30.66 0.02
N PRO A 382 29.61 -31.50 -0.92
CA PRO A 382 31.04 -31.65 -1.14
C PRO A 382 31.69 -30.32 -1.53
N TRP A 383 32.80 -29.99 -0.89
CA TRP A 383 33.60 -28.81 -1.22
C TRP A 383 34.56 -29.13 -2.36
N SER A 384 34.45 -28.40 -3.45
CA SER A 384 35.34 -28.54 -4.63
C SER A 384 36.23 -27.31 -4.86
N GLY A 385 36.32 -26.43 -3.86
CA GLY A 385 36.99 -25.13 -3.96
C GLY A 385 36.02 -23.97 -4.18
N THR A 386 36.57 -22.77 -4.28
CA THR A 386 35.80 -21.53 -4.44
C THR A 386 35.05 -21.51 -5.76
N ASN A 387 33.76 -21.17 -5.72
CA ASN A 387 32.93 -20.98 -6.90
C ASN A 387 32.31 -19.59 -6.86
N ALA A 388 32.54 -18.76 -7.88
CA ALA A 388 32.00 -17.39 -7.93
C ALA A 388 30.46 -17.34 -7.95
N GLN A 389 29.78 -18.44 -8.25
CA GLN A 389 28.32 -18.58 -8.19
C GLN A 389 27.81 -19.02 -6.82
N ILE A 390 28.68 -19.18 -5.83
CA ILE A 390 28.33 -19.55 -4.46
C ILE A 390 29.04 -18.57 -3.52
N VAL A 391 28.26 -17.72 -2.88
CA VAL A 391 28.79 -16.67 -1.99
C VAL A 391 28.31 -16.89 -0.57
N PHE A 392 29.21 -16.65 0.38
CA PHE A 392 28.94 -16.82 1.81
C PHE A 392 28.96 -15.45 2.49
N LEU A 393 27.90 -15.10 3.20
CA LEU A 393 27.94 -13.98 4.13
C LEU A 393 28.60 -14.46 5.43
N ALA A 394 29.68 -13.80 5.82
CA ALA A 394 30.40 -14.17 7.04
C ALA A 394 29.48 -14.15 8.28
N PRO A 395 29.59 -15.15 9.19
CA PRO A 395 28.93 -15.12 10.49
C PRO A 395 29.26 -13.83 11.26
N PRO A 396 28.44 -13.44 12.25
CA PRO A 396 28.88 -12.58 13.35
C PRO A 396 30.21 -13.11 13.85
N GLN A 397 31.23 -12.26 13.74
CA GLN A 397 32.42 -12.49 14.54
C GLN A 397 31.90 -12.62 15.97
N PRO A 398 32.22 -13.72 16.69
CA PRO A 398 31.86 -13.80 18.10
C PRO A 398 32.38 -12.51 18.72
N THR A 399 31.50 -11.76 19.38
CA THR A 399 31.92 -10.59 20.14
C THR A 399 32.99 -11.09 21.09
N ASP A 400 34.23 -10.70 20.86
CA ASP A 400 35.35 -11.09 21.71
C ASP A 400 34.95 -10.69 23.14
N PRO A 401 34.73 -11.64 24.05
CA PRO A 401 34.16 -11.33 25.37
C PRO A 401 35.04 -10.34 26.15
N ILE A 402 36.30 -10.16 25.74
CA ILE A 402 37.27 -9.22 26.32
C ILE A 402 36.99 -7.77 25.88
N ALA A 403 36.44 -7.54 24.68
CA ALA A 403 36.17 -6.18 24.18
C ALA A 403 34.94 -5.54 24.84
N GLU A 404 33.95 -6.33 25.23
CA GLU A 404 32.75 -5.85 25.93
C GLU A 404 33.05 -5.45 27.39
N GLU A 405 33.97 -6.16 28.06
CA GLU A 405 34.42 -5.80 29.42
C GLU A 405 35.30 -4.54 29.45
N ALA A 406 36.02 -4.24 28.36
CA ALA A 406 36.81 -3.02 28.22
C ALA A 406 35.94 -1.79 27.88
N ALA A 407 34.86 -1.97 27.12
CA ALA A 407 33.92 -0.90 26.78
C ALA A 407 32.99 -0.48 27.93
N LEU A 408 32.83 -1.33 28.95
CA LEU A 408 32.07 -1.03 30.18
C LEU A 408 32.91 -0.38 31.29
N LYS A 409 34.24 -0.23 31.11
CA LYS A 409 35.16 0.40 32.08
C LYS A 409 35.59 1.82 31.69
N HIS A 410 35.00 2.39 30.64
CA HIS A 410 35.13 3.81 30.25
C HIS A 410 33.74 4.42 30.09
#